data_AF-A0A3M0XUK1-F1
#
_entry.id   AF-A0A3M0XUK1-F1
#
_cell.length_a   1.000
_cell.length_b   1.000
_cell.length_c   1.000
_cell.angle_alpha   90.00
_cell.angle_beta   90.00
_cell.angle_gamma   90.00
#
_symmetry.space_group_name_H-M   'P 1'
#
loop_
_entity.id
_entity.type
_entity.pdbx_description
1 polymer ?
#
loop_
_entity_poly.entity_id
_entity_poly.type
_entity_poly.pdbx_seq_one_letter_code
_entity_poly.pdbx_strand_id
1 'polypeptide(L)' 'GRRCSAYPACAPEVQAAGGQFVERDWTEALVDGQLVTAPAWPAHPAWLGAFLELLGTRIEP' A
#
# COMPACT_ATOMS: atom_id res chain seq x y z
N GLY A 1 -4.53 -10.90 10.70
CA GLY A 1 -3.56 -9.91 10.20
C GLY A 1 -4.25 -8.81 9.42
N ARG A 2 -3.46 -8.00 8.72
CA ARG A 2 -3.93 -6.94 7.81
C ARG A 2 -3.67 -7.35 6.37
N ARG A 3 -4.42 -6.76 5.44
CA ARG A 3 -4.15 -6.85 4.00
C ARG A 3 -3.05 -5.86 3.65
N CYS A 4 -1.98 -6.31 3.02
CA CYS A 4 -0.93 -5.43 2.52
C CYS A 4 -0.40 -5.90 1.16
N SER A 5 -0.03 -4.93 0.34
CA SER A 5 0.83 -5.15 -0.82
C SER A 5 2.28 -4.96 -0.38
N ALA A 6 3.21 -5.56 -1.12
CA ALA A 6 4.63 -5.30 -1.00
C ALA A 6 5.29 -5.67 -2.34
N TYR A 7 6.61 -5.47 -2.43
CA TYR A 7 7.34 -6.10 -3.52
C TYR A 7 7.10 -7.63 -3.48
N PRO A 8 6.84 -8.32 -4.60
CA PRO A 8 6.40 -9.73 -4.58
C PRO A 8 7.36 -10.68 -3.85
N ALA A 9 8.66 -10.38 -3.86
CA ALA A 9 9.63 -11.19 -3.12
C ALA A 9 9.43 -11.16 -1.59
N CYS A 10 8.69 -10.18 -1.06
CA CYS A 10 8.35 -10.05 0.36
C CYS A 10 7.04 -10.76 0.75
N ALA A 11 6.35 -11.41 -0.20
CA ALA A 11 5.10 -12.12 0.08
C ALA A 11 5.24 -13.22 1.15
N PRO A 12 6.32 -14.03 1.18
CA PRO A 12 6.54 -15.03 2.22
C PRO A 12 6.61 -14.43 3.63
N GLU A 13 7.28 -13.30 3.80
CA GLU A 13 7.44 -12.61 5.08
C GLU A 13 6.10 -12.03 5.56
N VAL A 14 5.31 -11.46 4.65
CA VAL A 14 3.96 -10.97 4.96
C VAL A 14 3.09 -12.09 5.50
N GLN A 15 3.12 -13.26 4.85
CA GLN A 15 2.34 -14.42 5.26
C GLN A 15 2.85 -15.00 6.58
N ALA A 16 4.18 -15.13 6.76
CA ALA A 16 4.80 -15.62 7.98
C ALA A 16 4.50 -14.73 9.20
N ALA A 17 4.34 -13.41 8.99
CA ALA A 17 3.90 -12.47 10.02
C ALA A 17 2.38 -12.50 10.29
N GLY A 18 1.62 -13.38 9.62
CA GLY A 18 0.16 -13.50 9.77
C GLY A 18 -0.64 -12.42 9.01
N GLY A 19 0.00 -11.71 8.08
CA GLY A 19 -0.63 -10.79 7.13
C GLY A 19 -1.19 -11.49 5.89
N GLN A 20 -2.03 -10.78 5.15
CA GLN A 20 -2.54 -11.22 3.85
C GLN A 20 -1.84 -10.42 2.76
N PHE A 21 -0.92 -11.06 2.03
CA PHE A 21 -0.34 -10.46 0.83
C PHE A 21 -1.42 -10.30 -0.25
N VAL A 22 -1.52 -9.11 -0.82
CA VAL A 22 -2.46 -8.77 -1.89
C VAL A 22 -1.65 -8.25 -3.07
N GLU A 23 -1.74 -8.97 -4.19
CA GLU A 23 -1.15 -8.53 -5.45
C GLU A 23 -1.88 -7.29 -5.98
N ARG A 24 -1.11 -6.33 -6.48
CA ARG A 24 -1.57 -5.05 -7.06
C ARG A 24 -0.75 -4.76 -8.30
N ASP A 25 -1.33 -4.05 -9.26
CA ASP A 25 -0.57 -3.57 -10.41
C ASP A 25 0.54 -2.62 -9.96
N TRP A 26 1.62 -2.53 -10.73
CA TRP A 26 2.84 -1.77 -10.35
C TRP A 26 2.59 -0.28 -10.04
N THR A 27 1.48 0.29 -10.52
CA THR A 27 1.07 1.68 -10.32
C THR A 27 0.00 1.86 -9.24
N GLU A 28 -0.49 0.78 -8.64
CA GLU A 28 -1.59 0.80 -7.69
C GLU A 28 -1.13 0.75 -6.23
N ALA A 29 -1.87 1.43 -5.36
CA ALA A 29 -1.76 1.29 -3.92
C ALA A 29 -2.85 0.35 -3.37
N LEU A 30 -2.67 -0.08 -2.13
CA LEU A 30 -3.66 -0.78 -1.32
C LEU A 30 -3.82 -0.05 0.01
N VAL A 31 -5.08 0.24 0.36
CA VAL A 31 -5.47 0.78 1.66
C VAL A 31 -6.24 -0.29 2.43
N ASP A 32 -5.77 -0.60 3.62
CA ASP A 32 -6.52 -1.37 4.62
C ASP A 32 -6.55 -0.53 5.89
N GLY A 33 -7.68 0.10 6.23
CA GLY A 33 -7.77 1.04 7.36
C GLY A 33 -6.70 2.14 7.29
N GLN A 34 -5.84 2.21 8.31
CA GLN A 34 -4.72 3.18 8.37
C GLN A 34 -3.41 2.70 7.69
N LEU A 35 -3.41 1.53 7.06
CA LEU A 35 -2.23 0.95 6.42
C LEU A 35 -2.29 1.19 4.91
N VAL A 36 -1.34 1.95 4.37
CA VAL A 36 -1.20 2.20 2.93
C VAL A 36 0.08 1.55 2.44
N THR A 37 -0.05 0.67 1.46
CA THR A 37 1.07 -0.13 0.91
C THR A 37 0.99 -0.18 -0.61
N ALA A 38 2.11 -0.52 -1.26
CA ALA A 38 2.22 -0.56 -2.72
C ALA A 38 3.34 -1.54 -3.14
N PRO A 39 3.33 -2.04 -4.39
CA PRO A 39 4.31 -3.03 -4.83
C PRO A 39 5.70 -2.45 -5.10
N ALA A 40 5.80 -1.21 -5.61
CA ALA A 40 7.07 -0.53 -5.86
C ALA A 40 6.89 0.98 -6.14
N TRP A 41 8.00 1.65 -6.48
CA TRP A 41 8.07 3.07 -6.80
C TRP A 41 7.16 3.57 -7.95
N PRO A 42 6.74 2.79 -8.97
CA PRO A 42 5.80 3.30 -9.97
C PRO A 42 4.43 3.66 -9.39
N ALA A 43 4.08 3.13 -8.21
CA ALA A 43 2.86 3.43 -7.48
C ALA A 43 2.95 4.67 -6.59
N HIS A 44 4.08 5.41 -6.57
CA HIS A 44 4.22 6.60 -5.71
C HIS A 44 3.04 7.59 -5.81
N PRO A 45 2.50 7.93 -6.99
CA PRO A 45 1.35 8.83 -7.06
C PRO A 45 0.12 8.30 -6.31
N ALA A 46 -0.23 7.03 -6.50
CA ALA A 46 -1.37 6.41 -5.84
C ALA A 46 -1.12 6.21 -4.33
N TRP A 47 0.09 5.79 -3.95
CA TRP A 47 0.48 5.54 -2.57
C TRP A 47 0.51 6.83 -1.74
N LEU A 48 1.15 7.89 -2.25
CA LEU A 48 1.18 9.19 -1.58
C LEU A 48 -0.21 9.82 -1.52
N GLY A 49 -1.00 9.75 -2.61
CA GLY A 49 -2.38 10.25 -2.62
C GLY A 49 -3.22 9.62 -1.51
N ALA A 50 -3.24 8.29 -1.45
CA ALA A 50 -3.97 7.56 -0.41
C ALA A 50 -3.45 7.86 1.01
N PHE A 51 -2.13 8.02 1.18
CA PHE A 51 -1.55 8.38 2.48
C PHE A 51 -1.97 9.78 2.93
N LEU A 52 -1.95 10.76 2.02
CA LEU A 52 -2.38 12.13 2.30
C LEU A 52 -3.88 12.22 2.64
N GLU A 53 -4.72 11.41 1.98
CA GLU A 53 -6.14 11.29 2.32
C GLU A 53 -6.35 10.83 3.76
N LEU A 54 -5.59 9.83 4.23
CA LEU A 54 -5.66 9.36 5.62
C LEU A 54 -5.21 10.41 6.63
N LEU A 55 -4.28 11.29 6.24
CA LEU A 55 -3.86 12.42 7.06
C LEU A 55 -4.87 13.59 7.04
N GLY A 56 -5.91 13.53 6.20
CA GLY A 56 -6.85 14.62 6.00
C GLY A 56 -6.22 15.82 5.28
N THR A 57 -5.15 15.60 4.52
CA THR A 57 -4.43 16.67 3.81
C THR A 57 -5.28 17.18 2.66
N ARG A 58 -5.37 18.51 2.51
CA ARG A 58 -5.98 19.17 1.36
C ARG A 58 -4.89 19.80 0.50
N ILE A 59 -4.95 19.54 -0.81
CA ILE A 59 -4.06 20.16 -1.80
C ILE A 59 -4.85 21.27 -2.48
N GLU A 60 -4.38 22.51 -2.30
CA GLU A 60 -4.99 23.72 -2.84
C GLU A 60 -4.00 24.41 -3.80
N PRO A 61 -4.46 25.23 -4.76
CA PRO A 61 -3.62 25.92 -5.75
C PRO A 61 -2.61 26.91 -5.15
#